data_AF-A0A519VRE2-F1
#
_entry.id   AF-A0A519VRE2-F1
#
_cell.length_a   1.000
_cell.length_b   1.000
_cell.length_c   1.000
_cell.angle_alpha   90.00
_cell.angle_beta   90.00
_cell.angle_gamma   90.00
#
_symmetry.space_group_name_H-M   'P 1'
#
loop_
_entity.id
_entity.type
_entity.pdbx_description
1 polymer ?
#
loop_
_entity_poly.entity_id
_entity_poly.type
_entity_poly.pdbx_seq_one_letter_code
_entity_poly.pdbx_strand_id
1 'polypeptide(L)'
;MPSAFFSGKKLLPWSLLLLLAATSHAQTTPPKANDTTTPLHLLKPDYPVPYGQTKAEDVRQVLDRVYGYLDAATPAELVDKKTNAPITDRRKFNPDAIIKPGDFRLTSYEWGVTYAGMLRASETTGDPKYAAYTFSRTKFLAELVPYFRAYQTAHPEAATPVRSVLQPHALDDAGAICAAMIKAQRAGAPADLRPMITNFMDFIEHKEYR
;
A
#
# COMPACT_ATOMS: atom_id res chain seq x y z
N MET A 1 30.41 22.84 76.98
CA MET A 1 31.87 23.00 76.79
C MET A 1 32.12 23.47 75.36
N PRO A 2 33.07 24.40 75.20
CA PRO A 2 33.00 25.55 74.30
C PRO A 2 33.93 25.38 73.09
N SER A 3 33.88 26.20 72.05
CA SER A 3 34.79 27.34 71.94
C SER A 3 34.38 28.18 70.71
N ALA A 4 33.98 29.45 70.89
CA ALA A 4 34.85 30.63 70.96
C ALA A 4 35.08 31.22 69.53
N PHE A 5 35.11 32.52 69.25
CA PHE A 5 34.84 33.78 69.95
C PHE A 5 35.09 34.91 68.93
N PHE A 6 34.55 36.12 69.20
CA PHE A 6 34.97 37.47 68.72
C PHE A 6 34.77 37.80 67.22
N SER A 7 33.94 38.78 66.83
CA SER A 7 33.96 40.25 67.07
C SER A 7 34.63 41.02 65.94
N GLY A 8 33.97 42.07 65.44
CA GLY A 8 34.64 43.11 64.67
C GLY A 8 33.70 43.87 63.73
N LYS A 9 33.54 45.17 63.99
CA LYS A 9 32.68 46.11 63.26
C LYS A 9 33.26 46.52 61.90
N LYS A 10 32.35 46.78 60.96
CA LYS A 10 32.29 47.80 59.87
C LYS A 10 33.60 48.17 59.15
N LEU A 11 33.58 48.14 57.80
CA LEU A 11 34.04 49.20 56.88
C LEU A 11 33.65 48.85 55.42
N LEU A 12 33.02 49.82 54.74
CA LEU A 12 32.69 49.90 53.31
C LEU A 12 33.97 50.11 52.46
N PRO A 13 33.93 50.28 51.13
CA PRO A 13 33.23 49.62 50.01
C PRO A 13 34.25 48.97 49.05
N TRP A 14 33.87 48.08 48.12
CA TRP A 14 34.62 47.95 46.85
C TRP A 14 33.66 47.66 45.70
N SER A 15 33.66 48.62 44.78
CA SER A 15 33.00 48.66 43.50
C SER A 15 33.40 47.48 42.64
N LEU A 16 32.43 46.68 42.20
CA LEU A 16 32.59 45.86 40.99
C LEU A 16 31.32 46.05 40.14
N LEU A 17 31.35 47.08 39.30
CA LEU A 17 30.38 47.21 38.21
C LEU A 17 30.65 46.06 37.22
N LEU A 18 29.76 45.07 37.20
CA LEU A 18 29.64 44.13 36.08
C LEU A 18 29.07 44.88 34.87
N LEU A 19 29.94 45.23 33.92
CA LEU A 19 29.53 45.61 32.58
C LEU A 19 29.07 44.35 31.82
N LEU A 20 27.75 44.12 31.79
CA LEU A 20 27.15 43.27 30.76
C LEU A 20 27.29 43.99 29.41
N ALA A 21 28.24 43.56 28.58
CA ALA A 21 28.27 43.91 27.17
C ALA A 21 27.12 43.17 26.46
N ALA A 22 25.95 43.80 26.37
CA ALA A 22 24.90 43.36 25.46
C ALA A 22 25.39 43.60 24.02
N THR A 23 25.77 42.55 23.32
CA THR A 23 26.01 42.59 21.87
C THR A 23 24.67 42.84 21.19
N SER A 24 24.38 44.13 20.95
CA SER A 24 23.26 44.57 20.14
C SER A 24 23.47 44.06 18.71
N HIS A 25 22.88 42.91 18.38
CA HIS A 25 22.78 42.47 17.00
C HIS A 25 21.72 43.36 16.34
N ALA A 26 22.17 44.42 15.66
CA ALA A 26 21.30 45.16 14.76
C ALA A 26 20.78 44.17 13.70
N GLN A 27 19.51 43.78 13.80
CA GLN A 27 18.83 43.07 12.72
C GLN A 27 18.67 44.06 11.58
N THR A 28 19.62 44.07 10.64
CA THR A 28 19.39 44.68 9.34
C THR A 28 18.35 43.83 8.62
N THR A 29 17.20 44.44 8.31
CA THR A 29 16.22 43.79 7.43
C THR A 29 16.94 43.41 6.14
N PRO A 30 16.89 42.14 5.68
CA PRO A 30 17.53 41.77 4.44
C PRO A 30 17.02 42.69 3.32
N PRO A 31 17.90 43.19 2.43
CA PRO A 31 17.52 44.13 1.40
C PRO A 31 16.39 43.54 0.55
N LYS A 32 15.35 44.35 0.31
CA LYS A 32 14.18 43.94 -0.46
C LYS A 32 14.61 43.62 -1.89
N ALA A 33 14.41 42.38 -2.32
CA ALA A 33 14.75 41.95 -3.67
C ALA A 33 14.03 42.81 -4.72
N ASN A 34 14.76 43.23 -5.76
CA ASN A 34 14.24 43.98 -6.89
C ASN A 34 14.88 43.50 -8.20
N ASP A 35 14.46 44.06 -9.32
CA ASP A 35 14.92 43.70 -10.67
C ASP A 35 16.41 43.98 -10.92
N THR A 36 16.98 45.00 -10.28
CA THR A 36 18.40 45.38 -10.43
C THR A 36 19.36 44.52 -9.61
N THR A 37 18.93 43.97 -8.48
CA THR A 37 19.79 43.24 -7.54
C THR A 37 19.47 41.75 -7.44
N THR A 38 18.43 41.27 -8.12
CA THR A 38 17.98 39.87 -8.01
C THR A 38 17.44 39.35 -9.35
N PRO A 39 17.86 38.15 -9.79
CA PRO A 39 17.26 37.52 -10.96
C PRO A 39 15.87 36.99 -10.61
N LEU A 40 14.86 37.87 -10.62
CA LEU A 40 13.50 37.56 -10.15
C LEU A 40 12.88 36.32 -10.82
N HIS A 41 13.21 36.07 -12.09
CA HIS A 41 12.74 34.92 -12.87
C HIS A 41 13.36 33.58 -12.46
N LEU A 42 14.44 33.59 -11.66
CA LEU A 42 15.07 32.39 -11.10
C LEU A 42 14.69 32.15 -9.64
N LEU A 43 13.85 33.01 -9.04
CA LEU A 43 13.34 32.78 -7.71
C LEU A 43 12.53 31.48 -7.70
N LYS A 44 12.80 30.63 -6.71
CA LYS A 44 12.03 29.40 -6.52
C LYS A 44 10.60 29.77 -6.12
N PRO A 45 9.59 29.36 -6.88
CA PRO A 45 8.21 29.55 -6.47
C PRO A 45 7.91 28.71 -5.21
N ASP A 46 7.05 29.24 -4.34
CA ASP A 46 6.62 28.57 -3.10
C ASP A 46 5.37 27.71 -3.38
N TYR A 47 5.58 26.56 -4.02
CA TYR A 47 4.49 25.64 -4.33
C TYR A 47 4.05 24.86 -3.08
N PRO A 48 2.73 24.67 -2.84
CA PRO A 48 2.23 23.88 -1.70
C PRO A 48 2.43 22.36 -1.87
N VAL A 49 2.91 21.93 -3.04
CA VAL A 49 3.20 20.54 -3.37
C VAL A 49 4.60 20.43 -3.96
N PRO A 50 5.30 19.28 -3.80
CA PRO A 50 6.61 19.08 -4.41
C PRO A 50 6.55 19.33 -5.93
N TYR A 51 7.39 20.25 -6.40
CA TYR A 51 7.49 20.60 -7.81
C TYR A 51 8.96 20.57 -8.25
N GLY A 52 9.22 19.93 -9.39
CA GLY A 52 10.56 19.76 -9.94
C GLY A 52 10.78 18.37 -10.52
N GLN A 53 12.03 18.05 -10.81
CA GLN A 53 12.42 16.75 -11.35
C GLN A 53 12.26 15.66 -10.28
N THR A 54 11.56 14.58 -10.62
CA THR A 54 11.40 13.40 -9.75
C THR A 54 12.49 12.36 -10.04
N LYS A 55 12.97 11.65 -9.02
CA LYS A 55 13.92 10.54 -9.16
C LYS A 55 13.21 9.18 -9.11
N ALA A 56 13.81 8.16 -9.70
CA ALA A 56 13.26 6.81 -9.71
C ALA A 56 13.09 6.24 -8.29
N GLU A 57 14.01 6.58 -7.39
CA GLU A 57 14.01 6.15 -5.98
C GLU A 57 12.81 6.72 -5.22
N ASP A 58 12.45 7.98 -5.49
CA ASP A 58 11.32 8.65 -4.86
C ASP A 58 9.99 7.99 -5.28
N VAL A 59 9.86 7.66 -6.57
CA VAL A 59 8.69 6.91 -7.08
C VAL A 59 8.63 5.52 -6.45
N ARG A 60 9.77 4.83 -6.34
CA ARG A 60 9.84 3.49 -5.73
C ARG A 60 9.43 3.52 -4.27
N GLN A 61 9.81 4.53 -3.49
CA GLN A 61 9.36 4.67 -2.10
C GLN A 61 7.84 4.77 -1.99
N VAL A 62 7.18 5.50 -2.91
CA VAL A 62 5.72 5.58 -2.94
C VAL A 62 5.11 4.21 -3.27
N LEU A 63 5.63 3.52 -4.29
CA LEU A 63 5.17 2.18 -4.65
C LEU A 63 5.35 1.17 -3.51
N ASP A 64 6.46 1.25 -2.77
CA ASP A 64 6.75 0.38 -1.62
C ASP A 64 5.78 0.61 -0.47
N ARG A 65 5.45 1.87 -0.19
CA ARG A 65 4.44 2.22 0.83
C ARG A 65 3.05 1.70 0.43
N VAL A 66 2.66 1.89 -0.82
CA VAL A 66 1.39 1.38 -1.34
C VAL A 66 1.38 -0.16 -1.27
N TYR A 67 2.44 -0.82 -1.74
CA TYR A 67 2.58 -2.27 -1.66
C TYR A 67 2.45 -2.79 -0.23
N GLY A 68 3.17 -2.19 0.73
CA GLY A 68 3.13 -2.62 2.13
C GLY A 68 1.73 -2.54 2.73
N TYR A 69 0.96 -1.51 2.38
CA TYR A 69 -0.44 -1.41 2.77
C TYR A 69 -1.31 -2.47 2.09
N LEU A 70 -1.24 -2.60 0.75
CA LEU A 70 -2.09 -3.53 0.01
C LEU A 70 -1.82 -5.00 0.38
N ASP A 71 -0.56 -5.38 0.61
CA ASP A 71 -0.19 -6.74 1.03
C ASP A 71 -0.83 -7.10 2.38
N ALA A 72 -0.76 -6.19 3.35
CA ALA A 72 -1.38 -6.37 4.67
C ALA A 72 -2.92 -6.32 4.62
N ALA A 73 -3.47 -5.44 3.78
CA ALA A 73 -4.91 -5.20 3.69
C ALA A 73 -5.67 -6.23 2.83
N THR A 74 -4.97 -7.16 2.16
CA THR A 74 -5.59 -8.19 1.31
C THR A 74 -5.05 -9.59 1.57
N PRO A 75 -5.46 -10.19 2.69
CA PRO A 75 -5.00 -11.51 3.08
C PRO A 75 -5.48 -12.59 2.09
N ALA A 76 -4.54 -13.41 1.60
CA ALA A 76 -4.82 -14.60 0.80
C ALA A 76 -5.05 -15.83 1.69
N GLU A 77 -6.02 -15.73 2.60
CA GLU A 77 -6.32 -16.74 3.61
C GLU A 77 -7.79 -17.13 3.57
N LEU A 78 -8.08 -18.42 3.78
CA LEU A 78 -9.44 -18.92 3.96
C LEU A 78 -9.69 -19.10 5.46
N VAL A 79 -10.81 -18.58 5.97
CA VAL A 79 -11.19 -18.66 7.38
C VAL A 79 -12.64 -19.07 7.52
N ASP A 80 -12.98 -19.60 8.68
CA ASP A 80 -14.37 -19.82 9.07
C ASP A 80 -15.02 -18.49 9.49
N LYS A 81 -16.15 -18.11 8.89
CA LYS A 81 -16.78 -16.80 9.12
C LYS A 81 -17.28 -16.58 10.54
N LYS A 82 -17.50 -17.65 11.32
CA LYS A 82 -18.04 -17.56 12.69
C LYS A 82 -16.92 -17.46 13.71
N THR A 83 -15.84 -18.21 13.50
CA THR A 83 -14.74 -18.34 14.48
C THR A 83 -13.48 -17.57 14.09
N ASN A 84 -13.39 -17.12 12.83
CA ASN A 84 -12.18 -16.56 12.22
C ASN A 84 -10.97 -17.52 12.24
N ALA A 85 -11.20 -18.81 12.47
CA ALA A 85 -10.16 -19.82 12.48
C ALA A 85 -9.66 -20.09 11.05
N PRO A 86 -8.34 -20.15 10.81
CA PRO A 86 -7.80 -20.53 9.50
C PRO A 86 -8.27 -21.91 9.03
N ILE A 87 -8.72 -22.00 7.79
CA ILE A 87 -9.09 -23.24 7.12
C ILE A 87 -7.94 -23.66 6.21
N THR A 88 -7.07 -24.53 6.74
CA THR A 88 -5.90 -25.05 6.02
C THR A 88 -6.19 -26.40 5.35
N ASP A 89 -7.05 -27.23 5.95
CA ASP A 89 -7.51 -28.49 5.36
C ASP A 89 -8.73 -28.26 4.46
N ARG A 90 -8.50 -28.31 3.14
CA ARG A 90 -9.54 -28.12 2.11
C ARG A 90 -10.13 -29.43 1.59
N ARG A 91 -9.88 -30.57 2.25
CA ARG A 91 -10.47 -31.88 1.87
C ARG A 91 -11.94 -31.98 2.23
N LYS A 92 -12.38 -31.25 3.26
CA LYS A 92 -13.78 -31.16 3.69
C LYS A 92 -14.31 -29.77 3.37
N PHE A 93 -15.45 -29.74 2.68
CA PHE A 93 -16.13 -28.49 2.39
C PHE A 93 -16.71 -27.87 3.67
N ASN A 94 -16.50 -26.58 3.86
CA ASN A 94 -17.08 -25.79 4.94
C ASN A 94 -17.99 -24.70 4.32
N PRO A 95 -19.32 -24.75 4.53
CA PRO A 95 -20.25 -23.74 3.99
C PRO A 95 -20.09 -22.36 4.66
N ASP A 96 -19.39 -22.29 5.79
CA ASP A 96 -19.05 -21.06 6.51
C ASP A 96 -17.65 -20.52 6.11
N ALA A 97 -16.97 -21.13 5.14
CA ALA A 97 -15.67 -20.67 4.66
C ALA A 97 -15.79 -19.37 3.85
N ILE A 98 -14.99 -18.37 4.23
CA ILE A 98 -14.84 -17.10 3.53
C ILE A 98 -13.36 -16.80 3.30
N ILE A 99 -13.05 -15.99 2.28
CA ILE A 99 -11.75 -15.32 2.23
C ILE A 99 -11.71 -14.36 3.42
N LYS A 100 -10.61 -14.38 4.18
CA LYS A 100 -10.43 -13.51 5.34
C LYS A 100 -10.71 -12.06 4.94
N PRO A 101 -11.62 -11.36 5.65
CA PRO A 101 -11.92 -9.98 5.32
C PRO A 101 -10.67 -9.10 5.40
N GLY A 102 -10.49 -8.29 4.37
CA GLY A 102 -9.53 -7.19 4.32
C GLY A 102 -10.22 -5.94 3.79
N ASP A 103 -9.46 -4.89 3.53
CA ASP A 103 -10.01 -3.62 3.04
C ASP A 103 -10.51 -3.75 1.59
N PHE A 104 -9.98 -4.72 0.84
CA PHE A 104 -10.29 -4.91 -0.58
C PHE A 104 -10.57 -6.38 -0.94
N ARG A 105 -11.43 -6.56 -1.95
CA ARG A 105 -11.79 -7.87 -2.49
C ARG A 105 -10.77 -8.34 -3.52
N LEU A 106 -10.25 -9.56 -3.35
CA LEU A 106 -9.28 -10.19 -4.26
C LEU A 106 -9.81 -10.48 -5.68
N THR A 107 -11.12 -10.48 -5.85
CA THR A 107 -11.85 -10.86 -7.07
C THR A 107 -12.61 -9.69 -7.69
N SER A 108 -12.25 -8.46 -7.34
CA SER A 108 -12.83 -7.25 -7.92
C SER A 108 -12.09 -6.78 -9.18
N TYR A 109 -12.74 -5.98 -10.03
CA TYR A 109 -12.12 -5.44 -11.24
C TYR A 109 -10.89 -4.59 -10.90
N GLU A 110 -10.98 -3.80 -9.83
CA GLU A 110 -9.90 -2.96 -9.29
C GLU A 110 -8.70 -3.81 -8.90
N TRP A 111 -8.94 -5.01 -8.37
CA TRP A 111 -7.87 -5.93 -8.03
C TRP A 111 -7.23 -6.57 -9.25
N GLY A 112 -8.00 -6.80 -10.32
CA GLY A 112 -7.45 -7.14 -11.64
C GLY A 112 -6.44 -6.09 -12.13
N VAL A 113 -6.78 -4.81 -12.03
CA VAL A 113 -5.87 -3.69 -12.37
C VAL A 113 -4.64 -3.70 -11.47
N THR A 114 -4.84 -3.89 -10.16
CA THR A 114 -3.77 -3.95 -9.17
C THR A 114 -2.79 -5.08 -9.47
N TYR A 115 -3.27 -6.29 -9.79
CA TYR A 115 -2.41 -7.41 -10.16
C TYR A 115 -1.57 -7.11 -11.41
N ALA A 116 -2.16 -6.52 -12.44
CA ALA A 116 -1.44 -6.13 -13.64
C ALA A 116 -0.41 -5.03 -13.36
N GLY A 117 -0.76 -4.07 -12.50
CA GLY A 117 0.14 -3.00 -12.05
C GLY A 117 1.33 -3.54 -11.26
N MET A 118 1.12 -4.48 -10.35
CA MET A 118 2.17 -5.14 -9.57
C MET A 118 3.12 -5.96 -10.44
N LEU A 119 2.60 -6.68 -11.44
CA LEU A 119 3.45 -7.37 -12.43
C LEU A 119 4.33 -6.37 -13.19
N ARG A 120 3.74 -5.25 -13.64
CA ARG A 120 4.49 -4.21 -14.35
C ARG A 120 5.52 -3.52 -13.45
N ALA A 121 5.17 -3.24 -12.20
CA ALA A 121 6.09 -2.66 -11.22
C ALA A 121 7.31 -3.58 -10.99
N SER A 122 7.10 -4.89 -10.93
CA SER A 122 8.19 -5.86 -10.83
C SER A 122 9.11 -5.81 -12.05
N GLU A 123 8.54 -5.82 -13.24
CA GLU A 123 9.31 -5.74 -14.50
C GLU A 123 10.12 -4.45 -14.62
N THR A 124 9.55 -3.30 -14.23
CA THR A 124 10.19 -1.99 -14.41
C THR A 124 11.21 -1.67 -13.33
N THR A 125 10.97 -2.11 -12.09
CA THR A 125 11.86 -1.83 -10.95
C THR A 125 12.90 -2.92 -10.72
N GLY A 126 12.68 -4.12 -11.28
CA GLY A 126 13.46 -5.33 -10.98
C GLY A 126 13.18 -5.94 -9.60
N ASP A 127 12.23 -5.40 -8.84
CA ASP A 127 11.89 -5.91 -7.50
C ASP A 127 10.85 -7.04 -7.61
N PRO A 128 11.21 -8.30 -7.27
CA PRO A 128 10.32 -9.45 -7.46
C PRO A 128 9.11 -9.44 -6.51
N LYS A 129 9.13 -8.65 -5.43
CA LYS A 129 8.06 -8.67 -4.41
C LYS A 129 6.69 -8.30 -4.99
N TYR A 130 6.66 -7.40 -5.97
CA TYR A 130 5.41 -6.97 -6.59
C TYR A 130 4.79 -8.13 -7.41
N ALA A 131 5.58 -8.82 -8.23
CA ALA A 131 5.08 -10.00 -8.95
C ALA A 131 4.68 -11.13 -8.00
N ALA A 132 5.46 -11.35 -6.93
CA ALA A 132 5.17 -12.35 -5.91
C ALA A 132 3.81 -12.13 -5.23
N TYR A 133 3.41 -10.88 -5.00
CA TYR A 133 2.07 -10.54 -4.52
C TYR A 133 0.98 -11.03 -5.48
N THR A 134 1.07 -10.71 -6.78
CA THR A 134 0.12 -11.20 -7.78
C THR A 134 0.09 -12.72 -7.86
N PHE A 135 1.25 -13.37 -7.83
CA PHE A 135 1.36 -14.83 -7.91
C PHE A 135 0.73 -15.51 -6.70
N SER A 136 0.98 -15.02 -5.49
CA SER A 136 0.41 -15.54 -4.26
C SER A 136 -1.12 -15.53 -4.30
N ARG A 137 -1.71 -14.40 -4.69
CA ARG A 137 -3.18 -14.22 -4.65
C ARG A 137 -3.87 -14.96 -5.80
N THR A 138 -3.32 -14.93 -7.01
CA THR A 138 -3.92 -15.67 -8.14
C THR A 138 -3.81 -17.18 -7.94
N LYS A 139 -2.70 -17.68 -7.38
CA LYS A 139 -2.59 -19.08 -6.94
C LYS A 139 -3.63 -19.43 -5.89
N PHE A 140 -3.78 -18.61 -4.85
CA PHE A 140 -4.79 -18.83 -3.82
C PHE A 140 -6.21 -18.93 -4.40
N LEU A 141 -6.59 -18.03 -5.31
CA LEU A 141 -7.88 -18.09 -5.99
C LEU A 141 -8.03 -19.36 -6.84
N ALA A 142 -6.98 -19.76 -7.57
CA ALA A 142 -6.98 -20.98 -8.37
C ALA A 142 -7.20 -22.25 -7.53
N GLU A 143 -6.70 -22.27 -6.29
CA GLU A 143 -6.95 -23.37 -5.33
C GLU A 143 -8.35 -23.30 -4.69
N LEU A 144 -8.95 -22.12 -4.55
CA LEU A 144 -10.30 -21.95 -4.00
C LEU A 144 -11.40 -22.32 -4.99
N VAL A 145 -11.20 -22.05 -6.27
CA VAL A 145 -12.16 -22.38 -7.33
C VAL A 145 -12.66 -23.84 -7.27
N PRO A 146 -11.79 -24.87 -7.24
CA PRO A 146 -12.25 -26.26 -7.12
C PRO A 146 -12.89 -26.56 -5.77
N TYR A 147 -12.46 -25.90 -4.69
CA TYR A 147 -13.03 -26.09 -3.35
C TYR A 147 -14.51 -25.68 -3.28
N PHE A 148 -14.89 -24.56 -3.91
CA PHE A 148 -16.27 -24.06 -3.91
C PHE A 148 -17.13 -24.58 -5.07
N ARG A 149 -16.54 -25.16 -6.11
CA ARG A 149 -17.25 -25.49 -7.37
C ARG A 149 -18.50 -26.34 -7.16
N ALA A 150 -18.39 -27.48 -6.47
CA ALA A 150 -19.51 -28.38 -6.28
C ALA A 150 -20.67 -27.71 -5.52
N TYR A 151 -20.34 -26.94 -4.49
CA TYR A 151 -21.33 -26.20 -3.71
C TYR A 151 -22.00 -25.08 -4.51
N GLN A 152 -21.23 -24.28 -5.27
CA GLN A 152 -21.79 -23.23 -6.13
C GLN A 152 -22.68 -23.81 -7.23
N THR A 153 -22.34 -24.96 -7.80
CA THR A 153 -23.20 -25.65 -8.78
C THR A 153 -24.53 -26.09 -8.18
N ALA A 154 -24.51 -26.66 -6.97
CA ALA A 154 -25.73 -27.07 -6.26
C ALA A 154 -26.55 -25.88 -5.75
N HIS A 155 -25.90 -24.73 -5.50
CA HIS A 155 -26.51 -23.52 -4.97
C HIS A 155 -26.06 -22.29 -5.79
N PRO A 156 -26.60 -22.07 -7.01
CA PRO A 156 -26.15 -21.01 -7.91
C PRO A 156 -26.22 -19.59 -7.31
N GLU A 157 -27.16 -19.36 -6.41
CA GLU A 157 -27.33 -18.07 -5.74
C GLU A 157 -26.49 -17.90 -4.47
N ALA A 158 -25.74 -18.93 -4.06
CA ALA A 158 -24.89 -18.84 -2.88
C ALA A 158 -23.78 -17.80 -3.10
N ALA A 159 -23.64 -16.86 -2.16
CA ALA A 159 -22.61 -15.84 -2.15
C ALA A 159 -21.25 -16.42 -1.70
N THR A 160 -20.67 -17.34 -2.47
CA THR A 160 -19.32 -17.85 -2.17
C THR A 160 -18.25 -16.84 -2.56
N PRO A 161 -17.05 -16.88 -1.94
CA PRO A 161 -15.97 -15.94 -2.25
C PRO A 161 -15.49 -15.95 -3.70
N VAL A 162 -15.77 -17.02 -4.44
CA VAL A 162 -15.37 -17.21 -5.84
C VAL A 162 -16.57 -17.28 -6.79
N ARG A 163 -17.78 -16.84 -6.36
CA ARG A 163 -18.97 -16.84 -7.20
C ARG A 163 -18.74 -16.09 -8.52
N SER A 164 -18.25 -14.85 -8.47
CA SER A 164 -17.96 -14.05 -9.68
C SER A 164 -16.91 -14.68 -10.58
N VAL A 165 -16.00 -15.47 -10.02
CA VAL A 165 -15.01 -16.23 -10.79
C VAL A 165 -15.66 -17.41 -11.52
N LEU A 166 -16.55 -18.15 -10.85
CA LEU A 166 -17.21 -19.34 -11.39
C LEU A 166 -18.36 -18.98 -12.34
N GLN A 167 -19.09 -17.92 -12.03
CA GLN A 167 -20.32 -17.46 -12.68
C GLN A 167 -20.23 -15.92 -12.85
N PRO A 168 -19.36 -15.42 -13.74
CA PRO A 168 -19.34 -14.00 -14.07
C PRO A 168 -20.66 -13.60 -14.74
N HIS A 169 -21.18 -12.41 -14.40
CA HIS A 169 -22.42 -11.87 -14.96
C HIS A 169 -22.25 -10.49 -15.62
N ALA A 170 -21.07 -9.89 -15.52
CA ALA A 170 -20.70 -8.67 -16.21
C ALA A 170 -19.20 -8.67 -16.54
N LEU A 171 -18.77 -7.82 -17.47
CA LEU A 171 -17.35 -7.61 -17.76
C LEU A 171 -16.52 -7.25 -16.51
N ASP A 172 -17.12 -6.58 -15.53
CA ASP A 172 -16.47 -6.22 -14.26
C ASP A 172 -16.11 -7.45 -13.40
N ASP A 173 -16.81 -8.58 -13.56
CA ASP A 173 -16.49 -9.84 -12.88
C ASP A 173 -15.28 -10.55 -13.52
N ALA A 174 -14.90 -10.20 -14.74
CA ALA A 174 -14.03 -11.02 -15.58
C ALA A 174 -12.82 -10.28 -16.15
N GLY A 175 -13.04 -9.17 -16.87
CA GLY A 175 -12.07 -8.61 -17.83
C GLY A 175 -10.70 -8.31 -17.23
N ALA A 176 -10.66 -7.48 -16.19
CA ALA A 176 -9.40 -7.03 -15.58
C ALA A 176 -8.63 -8.18 -14.93
N ILE A 177 -9.33 -9.09 -14.23
CA ILE A 177 -8.71 -10.24 -13.57
C ILE A 177 -8.20 -11.24 -14.60
N CYS A 178 -8.98 -11.54 -15.64
CA CYS A 178 -8.58 -12.41 -16.73
C CYS A 178 -7.29 -11.90 -17.40
N ALA A 179 -7.26 -10.61 -17.76
CA ALA A 179 -6.08 -9.99 -18.35
C ALA A 179 -4.85 -10.08 -17.43
N ALA A 180 -5.02 -9.86 -16.12
CA ALA A 180 -3.95 -9.99 -15.15
C ALA A 180 -3.46 -11.44 -14.99
N MET A 181 -4.34 -12.43 -15.01
CA MET A 181 -3.98 -13.85 -14.93
C MET A 181 -3.23 -14.31 -16.18
N ILE A 182 -3.63 -13.86 -17.38
CA ILE A 182 -2.88 -14.10 -18.61
C ILE A 182 -1.46 -13.55 -18.48
N LYS A 183 -1.30 -12.30 -18.01
CA LYS A 183 0.01 -11.68 -17.76
C LYS A 183 0.81 -12.46 -16.71
N ALA A 184 0.17 -12.88 -15.61
CA ALA A 184 0.82 -13.65 -14.56
C ALA A 184 1.34 -15.00 -15.07
N GLN A 185 0.56 -15.73 -15.85
CA GLN A 185 0.98 -17.00 -16.45
C GLN A 185 2.18 -16.80 -17.39
N ARG A 186 2.16 -15.73 -18.21
CA ARG A 186 3.28 -15.36 -19.09
C ARG A 186 4.53 -14.95 -18.32
N ALA A 187 4.36 -14.39 -17.12
CA ALA A 187 5.45 -14.02 -16.21
C ALA A 187 5.95 -15.19 -15.35
N GLY A 188 5.44 -16.41 -15.54
CA GLY A 188 5.92 -17.61 -14.84
C GLY A 188 5.29 -17.85 -13.47
N ALA A 189 4.03 -17.42 -13.27
CA ALA A 189 3.30 -17.73 -12.04
C ALA A 189 3.32 -19.25 -11.73
N PRO A 190 3.63 -19.67 -10.48
CA PRO A 190 3.75 -21.08 -10.09
C PRO A 190 2.39 -21.71 -9.77
N ALA A 191 1.42 -21.54 -10.68
CA ALA A 191 0.08 -22.11 -10.61
C ALA A 191 -0.49 -22.26 -12.03
N ASP A 192 -1.42 -23.20 -12.20
CA ASP A 192 -2.20 -23.29 -13.44
C ASP A 192 -3.42 -22.37 -13.34
N LEU A 193 -3.35 -21.21 -13.98
CA LEU A 193 -4.44 -20.23 -14.02
C LEU A 193 -5.37 -20.45 -15.22
N ARG A 194 -5.04 -21.37 -16.14
CA ARG A 194 -5.80 -21.59 -17.38
C ARG A 194 -7.29 -21.87 -17.13
N PRO A 195 -7.69 -22.70 -16.16
CA PRO A 195 -9.12 -22.96 -15.93
C PRO A 195 -9.93 -21.69 -15.61
N MET A 196 -9.36 -20.76 -14.85
CA MET A 196 -10.01 -19.47 -14.54
C MET A 196 -10.02 -18.56 -15.76
N ILE A 197 -8.88 -18.45 -16.46
CA ILE A 197 -8.75 -17.64 -17.68
C ILE A 197 -9.78 -18.09 -18.72
N THR A 198 -9.89 -19.39 -18.99
CA THR A 198 -10.84 -19.94 -19.95
C THR A 198 -12.29 -19.64 -19.54
N ASN A 199 -12.64 -19.76 -18.25
CA ASN A 199 -13.99 -19.43 -17.79
C ASN A 199 -14.34 -17.95 -18.02
N PHE A 200 -13.40 -17.05 -17.72
CA PHE A 200 -13.59 -15.62 -17.96
C PHE A 200 -13.69 -15.29 -19.45
N MET A 201 -12.80 -15.87 -20.27
CA MET A 201 -12.81 -15.65 -21.72
C MET A 201 -14.11 -16.13 -22.35
N ASP A 202 -14.61 -17.30 -21.97
CA ASP A 202 -15.90 -17.82 -22.46
C ASP A 202 -17.06 -16.87 -22.16
N PHE A 203 -17.09 -16.29 -20.95
CA PHE A 203 -18.09 -15.28 -20.61
C PHE A 203 -17.96 -14.02 -21.48
N ILE A 204 -16.75 -13.46 -21.57
CA ILE A 204 -16.47 -12.22 -22.32
C ILE A 204 -16.81 -12.40 -23.81
N GLU A 205 -16.44 -13.53 -24.40
CA GLU A 205 -16.59 -13.78 -25.83
C GLU A 205 -18.02 -14.17 -26.20
N HIS A 206 -18.69 -14.99 -25.38
CA HIS A 206 -19.91 -15.68 -25.79
C HIS A 206 -21.18 -15.35 -24.99
N LYS A 207 -21.06 -14.74 -23.79
CA LYS A 207 -22.21 -14.57 -22.87
C LYS A 207 -22.52 -13.12 -22.55
N GLU A 208 -21.53 -12.24 -22.58
CA GLU A 208 -21.73 -10.82 -22.36
C GLU A 208 -22.66 -10.21 -23.44
N TYR A 209 -23.49 -9.25 -23.02
CA TYR A 209 -24.38 -8.53 -23.93
C TYR A 209 -23.58 -7.68 -24.92
N ARG A 210 -24.00 -7.65 -26.18
CA ARG A 210 -23.34 -6.94 -27.28
C ARG A 210 -24.33 -6.18 -28.13
#